data_AF-A0A7S1GF42-F1
#
_entry.id   AF-A0A7S1GF42-F1
#
_cell.length_a   1.000
_cell.length_b   1.000
_cell.length_c   1.000
_cell.angle_alpha   90.00
_cell.angle_beta   90.00
_cell.angle_gamma   90.00
#
_symmetry.space_group_name_H-M   'P 1'
#
loop_
_entity.id
_entity.type
_entity.pdbx_description
1 polymer ?
#
loop_
_entity_poly.entity_id
_entity_poly.type
_entity_poly.pdbx_seq_one_letter_code
_entity_poly.pdbx_strand_id
1 'polypeptide(L)'
;VPMSAGARPLSDMELAPLTNDSADIPAGAVLVKAASSSEPRKVGGSIAHRIRAGELPVVMAVGANSVNQAMKSVITARHYLATEGRDVCCRIAGRDQSRDSIALVIEEVPPSPDFVEDVQLKVGASTAVPKVAGAIAHKLREGVRVSVVSVGAPAVLTAVKAVAVARVHLQADGYDIRV
;
A
#
# COMPACT_ATOMS: atom_id res chain seq x y z
N VAL A 1 16.54 18.65 -1.57
CA VAL A 1 17.31 17.40 -1.40
C VAL A 1 16.57 16.33 -2.17
N PRO A 2 17.21 15.52 -3.03
CA PRO A 2 16.48 14.47 -3.75
C PRO A 2 15.92 13.48 -2.72
N MET A 3 14.61 13.19 -2.77
CA MET A 3 13.99 12.22 -1.85
C MET A 3 14.65 10.85 -2.08
N SER A 4 15.40 10.35 -1.09
CA SER A 4 16.08 9.03 -1.15
C SER A 4 15.56 8.02 -0.12
N ALA A 5 14.35 8.27 0.40
CA ALA A 5 13.78 7.51 1.49
C ALA A 5 12.29 7.25 1.26
N GLY A 6 11.95 6.12 0.64
CA GLY A 6 10.57 5.59 0.58
C GLY A 6 9.64 6.18 -0.48
N ALA A 7 9.94 7.34 -1.05
CA ALA A 7 9.24 7.91 -2.20
C ALA A 7 10.09 7.78 -3.47
N ARG A 8 9.48 7.40 -4.60
CA ARG A 8 10.14 7.32 -5.91
C ARG A 8 9.64 8.41 -6.85
N PRO A 9 10.50 8.96 -7.72
CA PRO A 9 10.06 9.87 -8.78
C PRO A 9 9.02 9.20 -9.67
N LEU A 10 8.00 9.96 -10.10
CA LEU A 10 7.00 9.48 -11.05
C LEU A 10 7.62 9.14 -12.42
N SER A 11 8.72 9.79 -12.81
CA SER A 11 9.46 9.48 -14.04
C SER A 11 9.99 8.05 -14.10
N ASP A 12 10.20 7.43 -12.93
CA ASP A 12 10.84 6.12 -12.79
C ASP A 12 9.80 5.01 -12.56
N MET A 13 8.51 5.33 -12.68
CA MET A 13 7.42 4.37 -12.52
C MET A 13 6.94 3.86 -13.88
N GLU A 14 6.93 2.53 -14.04
CA GLU A 14 6.36 1.87 -15.23
C GLU A 14 4.83 1.97 -15.26
N LEU A 15 4.18 2.07 -14.10
CA LEU A 15 2.74 2.22 -13.96
C LEU A 15 2.37 3.68 -13.73
N ALA A 16 1.27 4.10 -14.37
CA ALA A 16 0.73 5.44 -14.22
C ALA A 16 0.43 5.78 -12.74
N PRO A 17 0.45 7.08 -12.38
CA PRO A 17 0.01 7.51 -11.05
C PRO A 17 -1.41 7.01 -10.80
N LEU A 18 -1.62 6.29 -9.71
CA LEU A 18 -2.96 5.97 -9.24
C LEU A 18 -3.54 7.28 -8.74
N THR A 19 -4.73 7.66 -9.16
CA THR A 19 -5.52 8.68 -8.45
C THR A 19 -6.29 8.02 -7.28
N ASN A 20 -7.06 8.78 -6.51
CA ASN A 20 -7.95 8.21 -5.49
C ASN A 20 -9.38 8.05 -6.02
N ASP A 21 -9.51 7.79 -7.32
CA ASP A 21 -10.79 7.66 -8.00
C ASP A 21 -11.07 6.20 -8.38
N SER A 22 -12.35 5.92 -8.61
CA SER A 22 -12.80 4.54 -8.85
C SER A 22 -12.19 3.88 -10.12
N ALA A 23 -11.64 4.69 -11.03
CA ALA A 23 -11.10 4.33 -12.33
C ALA A 23 -9.62 3.88 -12.34
N ASP A 24 -8.90 3.94 -11.22
CA ASP A 24 -7.44 3.69 -11.14
C ASP A 24 -7.01 2.21 -11.17
N ILE A 25 -7.91 1.36 -11.62
CA ILE A 25 -7.65 0.09 -12.29
C ILE A 25 -6.54 0.06 -13.34
N PRO A 26 -5.25 -0.34 -13.15
CA PRO A 26 -4.39 -0.48 -14.33
C PRO A 26 -5.03 -1.47 -15.31
N ALA A 27 -5.04 -1.13 -16.59
CA ALA A 27 -5.62 -1.98 -17.62
C ALA A 27 -4.88 -3.33 -17.64
N GLY A 28 -5.63 -4.44 -17.64
CA GLY A 28 -5.07 -5.79 -17.54
C GLY A 28 -4.80 -6.29 -16.11
N ALA A 29 -5.08 -5.49 -15.08
CA ALA A 29 -4.97 -5.93 -13.70
C ALA A 29 -5.96 -7.05 -13.37
N VAL A 30 -5.52 -8.01 -12.55
CA VAL A 30 -6.37 -9.10 -12.10
C VAL A 30 -6.88 -8.85 -10.69
N LEU A 31 -8.20 -8.79 -10.55
CA LEU A 31 -8.85 -8.41 -9.30
C LEU A 31 -8.92 -9.59 -8.33
N VAL A 32 -8.50 -9.35 -7.09
CA VAL A 32 -8.62 -10.28 -5.97
C VAL A 32 -9.47 -9.63 -4.89
N LYS A 33 -10.64 -10.19 -4.58
CA LYS A 33 -11.52 -9.64 -3.54
C LYS A 33 -11.13 -10.20 -2.17
N ALA A 34 -10.88 -9.32 -1.21
CA ALA A 34 -10.69 -9.63 0.19
C ALA A 34 -11.90 -9.16 0.98
N ALA A 35 -12.53 -10.10 1.69
CA ALA A 35 -13.63 -9.86 2.62
C ALA A 35 -13.15 -10.03 4.07
N SER A 36 -13.99 -9.68 5.04
CA SER A 36 -13.71 -9.89 6.46
C SER A 36 -13.46 -11.36 6.82
N SER A 37 -14.11 -12.29 6.12
CA SER A 37 -13.96 -13.74 6.25
C SER A 37 -12.82 -14.34 5.43
N SER A 38 -12.12 -13.54 4.61
CA SER A 38 -11.02 -14.04 3.81
C SER A 38 -9.86 -14.49 4.68
N GLU A 39 -9.31 -15.66 4.37
CA GLU A 39 -8.13 -16.20 5.02
C GLU A 39 -6.86 -15.65 4.35
N PRO A 40 -5.96 -14.96 5.09
CA PRO A 40 -4.75 -14.36 4.52
C PRO A 40 -3.84 -15.34 3.78
N ARG A 41 -3.80 -16.60 4.20
CA ARG A 41 -3.01 -17.66 3.54
C ARG A 41 -3.54 -17.99 2.15
N LYS A 42 -4.87 -18.10 2.00
CA LYS A 42 -5.51 -18.40 0.70
C LYS A 42 -5.36 -17.24 -0.26
N VAL A 43 -5.68 -16.03 0.19
CA VAL A 43 -5.55 -14.82 -0.63
C VAL A 43 -4.08 -14.53 -0.96
N GLY A 44 -3.17 -14.68 0.02
CA GLY A 44 -1.73 -14.53 -0.19
C GLY A 44 -1.16 -15.53 -1.19
N GLY A 45 -1.60 -16.80 -1.13
CA GLY A 45 -1.24 -17.81 -2.13
C GLY A 45 -1.74 -17.46 -3.53
N SER A 46 -2.97 -16.92 -3.64
CA SER A 46 -3.50 -16.40 -4.91
C SER A 46 -2.66 -15.25 -5.46
N ILE A 47 -2.31 -14.26 -4.62
CA ILE A 47 -1.45 -13.14 -5.02
C ILE A 47 -0.08 -13.65 -5.49
N ALA A 48 0.57 -14.52 -4.72
CA ALA A 48 1.89 -15.06 -5.09
C ALA A 48 1.85 -15.83 -6.41
N HIS A 49 0.83 -16.66 -6.64
CA HIS A 49 0.64 -17.35 -7.92
C HIS A 49 0.54 -16.37 -9.09
N ARG A 50 -0.23 -15.29 -8.94
CA ARG A 50 -0.40 -14.27 -9.99
C ARG A 50 0.89 -13.53 -10.29
N ILE A 51 1.65 -13.17 -9.26
CA ILE A 51 2.98 -12.57 -9.41
C ILE A 51 3.93 -13.52 -10.13
N ARG A 52 3.91 -14.84 -9.86
CA ARG A 52 4.66 -15.86 -10.63
C ARG A 52 4.22 -15.97 -12.09
N ALA A 53 2.96 -15.71 -12.38
CA ALA A 53 2.44 -15.70 -13.75
C ALA A 53 2.74 -14.39 -14.51
N GLY A 54 3.44 -13.42 -13.89
CA GLY A 54 3.68 -12.11 -14.49
C GLY A 54 2.42 -11.24 -14.59
N GLU A 55 1.37 -11.57 -13.83
CA GLU A 55 0.15 -10.77 -13.75
C GLU A 55 0.29 -9.63 -12.75
N LEU A 56 -0.58 -8.63 -12.85
CA LEU A 56 -0.68 -7.51 -11.91
C LEU A 56 -1.89 -7.69 -10.98
N PRO A 57 -1.74 -8.34 -9.80
CA PRO A 57 -2.85 -8.52 -8.87
C PRO A 57 -3.22 -7.23 -8.16
N VAL A 58 -4.53 -6.97 -8.07
CA VAL A 58 -5.09 -5.84 -7.33
C VAL A 58 -6.07 -6.35 -6.28
N VAL A 59 -5.72 -6.16 -5.01
CA VAL A 59 -6.54 -6.60 -3.89
C VAL A 59 -7.58 -5.54 -3.55
N MET A 60 -8.83 -5.97 -3.54
CA MET A 60 -10.01 -5.15 -3.31
C MET A 60 -10.60 -5.43 -1.94
N ALA A 61 -10.68 -4.40 -1.11
CA ALA A 61 -11.21 -4.51 0.24
C ALA A 61 -12.12 -3.34 0.58
N VAL A 62 -13.24 -3.65 1.22
CA VAL A 62 -14.25 -2.66 1.65
C VAL A 62 -14.46 -2.83 3.16
N GLY A 63 -14.22 -1.75 3.90
CA GLY A 63 -14.36 -1.72 5.35
C GLY A 63 -13.17 -2.29 6.12
N ALA A 64 -13.09 -1.92 7.41
CA ALA A 64 -11.91 -2.13 8.24
C ALA A 64 -11.42 -3.58 8.33
N ASN A 65 -12.32 -4.53 8.55
CA ASN A 65 -11.96 -5.94 8.70
C ASN A 65 -11.42 -6.53 7.39
N SER A 66 -12.04 -6.20 6.26
CA SER A 66 -11.59 -6.63 4.94
C SER A 66 -10.22 -6.06 4.60
N VAL A 67 -9.98 -4.78 4.90
CA VAL A 67 -8.68 -4.12 4.68
C VAL A 67 -7.60 -4.77 5.55
N ASN A 68 -7.90 -5.10 6.80
CA ASN A 68 -6.99 -5.84 7.67
C ASN A 68 -6.63 -7.22 7.10
N GLN A 69 -7.60 -7.96 6.56
CA GLN A 69 -7.30 -9.24 5.90
C GLN A 69 -6.50 -9.04 4.62
N ALA A 70 -6.79 -8.01 3.82
CA ALA A 70 -6.05 -7.68 2.61
C ALA A 70 -4.57 -7.41 2.92
N MET A 71 -4.27 -6.55 3.92
CA MET A 71 -2.89 -6.27 4.34
C MET A 71 -2.15 -7.53 4.80
N LYS A 72 -2.79 -8.36 5.63
CA LYS A 72 -2.21 -9.65 6.05
C LYS A 72 -1.94 -10.58 4.86
N SER A 73 -2.81 -10.55 3.85
CA SER A 73 -2.68 -11.36 2.64
C SER A 73 -1.47 -10.91 1.80
N VAL A 74 -1.26 -9.60 1.67
CA VAL A 74 -0.09 -9.03 0.99
C VAL A 74 1.20 -9.42 1.71
N ILE A 75 1.24 -9.30 3.04
CA ILE A 75 2.40 -9.73 3.85
C ILE A 75 2.66 -11.22 3.67
N THR A 76 1.61 -12.04 3.65
CA THR A 76 1.72 -13.49 3.43
C THR A 76 2.24 -13.81 2.02
N ALA A 77 1.76 -13.10 1.00
CA ALA A 77 2.26 -13.24 -0.37
C ALA A 77 3.74 -12.87 -0.48
N ARG A 78 4.14 -11.76 0.13
CA ARG A 78 5.54 -11.32 0.22
C ARG A 78 6.42 -12.40 0.85
N HIS A 79 5.96 -13.00 1.95
CA HIS A 79 6.69 -14.09 2.60
C HIS A 79 6.85 -15.33 1.70
N TYR A 80 5.81 -15.71 0.95
CA TYR A 80 5.89 -16.82 -0.01
C TYR A 80 6.80 -16.53 -1.20
N LEU A 81 6.91 -15.28 -1.63
CA LEU A 81 7.77 -14.87 -2.74
C LEU A 81 9.23 -14.69 -2.30
N ALA A 82 9.47 -14.32 -1.04
CA ALA A 82 10.81 -14.15 -0.49
C ALA A 82 11.65 -15.44 -0.56
N THR A 83 11.04 -16.62 -0.42
CA THR A 83 11.74 -17.92 -0.56
C THR A 83 12.27 -18.17 -1.98
N GLU A 84 11.77 -17.43 -2.97
CA GLU A 84 12.17 -17.49 -4.37
C GLU A 84 13.08 -16.31 -4.77
N GLY A 85 13.52 -15.50 -3.80
CA GLY A 85 14.34 -14.31 -4.06
C GLY A 85 13.56 -13.15 -4.70
N ARG A 86 12.22 -13.16 -4.60
CA ARG A 86 11.34 -12.12 -5.15
C ARG A 86 10.77 -11.27 -4.03
N ASP A 87 10.60 -9.97 -4.29
CA ASP A 87 9.98 -9.05 -3.34
C ASP A 87 8.82 -8.30 -3.99
N VAL A 88 7.83 -7.96 -3.18
CA VAL A 88 6.64 -7.22 -3.62
C VAL A 88 6.33 -6.08 -2.66
N CYS A 89 5.79 -5.01 -3.23
CA CYS A 89 5.22 -3.89 -2.49
C CYS A 89 3.79 -3.65 -2.96
N CYS A 90 3.06 -2.80 -2.24
CA CYS A 90 1.75 -2.36 -2.66
C CYS A 90 1.67 -0.84 -2.79
N ARG A 91 1.01 -0.39 -3.86
CA ARG A 91 0.51 0.98 -3.98
C ARG A 91 -0.95 0.98 -3.55
N ILE A 92 -1.27 1.90 -2.65
CA ILE A 92 -2.60 1.99 -2.06
C ILE A 92 -3.37 3.07 -2.81
N ALA A 93 -4.57 2.75 -3.32
CA ALA A 93 -5.53 3.71 -3.85
C ALA A 93 -6.83 3.66 -3.03
N GLY A 94 -7.25 4.79 -2.48
CA GLY A 94 -8.58 4.93 -1.90
C GLY A 94 -9.57 5.23 -3.01
N ARG A 95 -10.70 4.52 -3.13
CA ARG A 95 -11.63 4.69 -4.26
C ARG A 95 -12.95 5.37 -3.93
N ASP A 96 -13.32 5.32 -2.66
CA ASP A 96 -14.55 5.92 -2.16
C ASP A 96 -14.37 6.20 -0.66
N GLN A 97 -14.31 7.48 -0.31
CA GLN A 97 -14.17 7.90 1.08
C GLN A 97 -15.41 7.57 1.92
N SER A 98 -16.58 7.44 1.28
CA SER A 98 -17.86 7.11 1.95
C SER A 98 -18.01 5.62 2.23
N ARG A 99 -17.41 4.76 1.40
CA ARG A 99 -17.54 3.29 1.50
C ARG A 99 -16.33 2.57 2.07
N ASP A 100 -15.28 3.29 2.49
CA ASP A 100 -14.03 2.68 2.97
C ASP A 100 -13.46 1.65 1.98
N SER A 101 -13.55 1.99 0.69
CA SER A 101 -13.10 1.13 -0.41
C SER A 101 -11.64 1.40 -0.72
N ILE A 102 -10.80 0.38 -0.57
CA ILE A 102 -9.36 0.42 -0.84
C ILE A 102 -9.01 -0.59 -1.93
N ALA A 103 -8.14 -0.17 -2.84
CA ALA A 103 -7.42 -1.04 -3.76
C ALA A 103 -5.93 -1.07 -3.39
N LEU A 104 -5.36 -2.28 -3.32
CA LEU A 104 -3.93 -2.49 -3.15
C LEU A 104 -3.39 -3.05 -4.47
N VAL A 105 -2.69 -2.24 -5.24
CA VAL A 105 -2.02 -2.67 -6.47
C VAL A 105 -0.68 -3.27 -6.07
N ILE A 106 -0.49 -4.56 -6.33
CA ILE A 106 0.70 -5.30 -5.89
C ILE A 106 1.69 -5.37 -7.03
N GLU A 107 2.91 -4.90 -6.79
CA GLU A 107 3.97 -4.82 -7.78
C GLU A 107 5.20 -5.58 -7.29
N GLU A 108 5.83 -6.30 -8.20
CA GLU A 108 7.17 -6.83 -7.96
C GLU A 108 8.18 -5.67 -7.92
N VAL A 109 9.10 -5.76 -6.97
CA VAL A 109 10.18 -4.78 -6.80
C VAL A 109 11.49 -5.50 -6.59
N PRO A 110 12.63 -4.86 -6.94
CA PRO A 110 13.93 -5.37 -6.54
C PRO A 110 13.95 -5.62 -5.03
N PRO A 111 14.51 -6.74 -4.56
CA PRO A 111 14.65 -7.01 -3.13
C PRO A 111 15.40 -5.86 -2.47
N SER A 112 14.73 -5.15 -1.56
CA SER A 112 15.37 -4.06 -0.83
C SER A 112 16.11 -4.62 0.39
N PRO A 113 17.30 -4.11 0.74
CA PRO A 113 17.97 -4.45 2.00
C PRO A 113 17.07 -4.07 3.19
N ASP A 114 17.27 -4.76 4.33
CA ASP A 114 16.47 -4.62 5.54
C ASP A 114 16.09 -3.17 5.85
N PHE A 115 14.77 -2.94 6.01
CA PHE A 115 14.22 -1.63 6.26
C PHE A 115 14.59 -1.14 7.65
N VAL A 116 15.59 -0.24 7.74
CA VAL A 116 15.81 0.57 8.93
C VAL A 116 14.88 1.77 8.86
N GLU A 117 13.93 1.85 9.79
CA GLU A 117 13.02 2.98 9.95
C GLU A 117 13.70 4.12 10.73
N ASP A 118 13.55 5.36 10.26
CA ASP A 118 14.07 6.53 10.98
C ASP A 118 13.03 7.05 12.00
N VAL A 119 11.74 6.97 11.64
CA VAL A 119 10.64 7.47 12.46
C VAL A 119 9.44 6.53 12.42
N GLN A 120 8.85 6.32 13.61
CA GLN A 120 7.64 5.54 13.79
C GLN A 120 6.42 6.47 14.04
N LEU A 121 5.39 6.36 13.22
CA LEU A 121 4.10 7.03 13.38
C LEU A 121 3.05 6.06 13.91
N LYS A 122 2.59 6.29 15.13
CA LYS A 122 1.51 5.49 15.75
C LYS A 122 0.15 6.01 15.32
N VAL A 123 -0.67 5.14 14.76
CA VAL A 123 -2.01 5.47 14.27
C VAL A 123 -3.05 4.65 15.01
N GLY A 124 -4.01 5.33 15.63
CA GLY A 124 -5.18 4.75 16.27
C GLY A 124 -6.44 4.89 15.43
N ALA A 125 -7.52 4.21 15.83
CA ALA A 125 -8.80 4.24 15.13
C ALA A 125 -9.39 5.66 15.01
N SER A 126 -9.23 6.49 16.05
CA SER A 126 -9.73 7.87 16.12
C SER A 126 -8.76 8.92 15.58
N THR A 127 -7.59 8.51 15.07
CA THR A 127 -6.61 9.45 14.53
C THR A 127 -7.13 10.08 13.24
N ALA A 128 -7.04 11.41 13.13
CA ALA A 128 -7.46 12.12 11.92
C ALA A 128 -6.57 11.76 10.72
N VAL A 129 -7.18 11.22 9.67
CA VAL A 129 -6.50 10.82 8.43
C VAL A 129 -5.64 11.95 7.81
N PRO A 130 -6.13 13.20 7.67
CA PRO A 130 -5.32 14.27 7.09
C PRO A 130 -4.08 14.61 7.91
N LYS A 131 -4.15 14.48 9.24
CA LYS A 131 -3.02 14.74 10.14
C LYS A 131 -1.88 13.74 9.91
N VAL A 132 -2.23 12.45 9.83
CA VAL A 132 -1.25 11.39 9.57
C VAL A 132 -0.71 11.50 8.15
N ALA A 133 -1.57 11.75 7.17
CA ALA A 133 -1.16 11.92 5.77
C ALA A 133 -0.16 13.08 5.59
N GLY A 134 -0.42 14.21 6.25
CA GLY A 134 0.49 15.36 6.27
C GLY A 134 1.82 15.05 6.94
N ALA A 135 1.80 14.32 8.07
CA ALA A 135 3.03 13.89 8.75
C ALA A 135 3.87 12.94 7.89
N ILE A 136 3.25 11.97 7.21
CA ILE A 136 3.92 11.06 6.28
C ILE A 136 4.57 11.86 5.14
N ALA A 137 3.79 12.69 4.44
CA ALA A 137 4.29 13.47 3.31
C ALA A 137 5.42 14.42 3.72
N HIS A 138 5.29 15.09 4.86
CA HIS A 138 6.32 15.99 5.38
C HIS A 138 7.63 15.26 5.68
N LYS A 139 7.57 14.11 6.38
CA LYS A 139 8.76 13.33 6.70
C LYS A 139 9.45 12.78 5.46
N LEU A 140 8.69 12.30 4.48
CA LEU A 140 9.26 11.83 3.22
C LEU A 140 9.93 12.96 2.41
N ARG A 141 9.37 14.18 2.44
CA ARG A 141 10.01 15.38 1.86
C ARG A 141 11.33 15.73 2.54
N GLU A 142 11.46 15.44 3.83
CA GLU A 142 12.72 15.59 4.59
C GLU A 142 13.73 14.47 4.29
N GLY A 143 13.38 13.48 3.46
CA GLY A 143 14.21 12.31 3.21
C GLY A 143 14.25 11.33 4.39
N VAL A 144 13.23 11.37 5.26
CA VAL A 144 13.11 10.49 6.43
C VAL A 144 12.25 9.29 6.08
N ARG A 145 12.73 8.07 6.41
CA ARG A 145 11.95 6.84 6.24
C ARG A 145 10.92 6.70 7.35
N VAL A 146 9.67 6.48 6.97
CA VAL A 146 8.53 6.44 7.88
C VAL A 146 7.98 5.02 7.99
N SER A 147 7.81 4.57 9.24
CA SER A 147 7.06 3.36 9.57
C SER A 147 5.74 3.73 10.22
N VAL A 148 4.64 3.19 9.69
CA VAL A 148 3.30 3.43 10.23
C VAL A 148 2.85 2.19 10.99
N VAL A 149 2.70 2.31 12.30
CA VAL A 149 2.22 1.22 13.15
C VAL A 149 0.81 1.50 13.62
N SER A 150 -0.01 0.46 13.53
CA SER A 150 -1.39 0.47 13.97
C SER A 150 -1.76 -0.92 14.47
N VAL A 151 -2.73 -0.96 15.40
CA VAL A 151 -3.22 -2.22 15.99
C VAL A 151 -4.73 -2.24 15.90
N GLY A 152 -5.26 -3.34 15.37
CA GLY A 152 -6.70 -3.53 15.19
C GLY A 152 -7.22 -2.99 13.85
N ALA A 153 -8.26 -3.64 13.33
CA ALA A 153 -8.78 -3.38 11.99
C ALA A 153 -9.16 -1.90 11.73
N PRO A 154 -9.83 -1.18 12.66
CA PRO A 154 -10.16 0.23 12.44
C PRO A 154 -8.91 1.11 12.32
N ALA A 155 -7.87 0.86 13.13
CA ALA A 155 -6.63 1.63 13.08
C ALA A 155 -5.84 1.35 11.80
N VAL A 156 -5.83 0.10 11.34
CA VAL A 156 -5.22 -0.29 10.06
C VAL A 156 -5.91 0.43 8.90
N LEU A 157 -7.25 0.49 8.89
CA LEU A 157 -7.97 1.25 7.87
C LEU A 157 -7.60 2.74 7.88
N THR A 158 -7.55 3.36 9.07
CA THR A 158 -7.13 4.77 9.21
C THR A 158 -5.72 5.00 8.68
N ALA A 159 -4.78 4.09 8.99
CA ALA A 159 -3.41 4.15 8.50
C ALA A 159 -3.35 4.02 6.97
N VAL A 160 -4.02 3.01 6.40
CA VAL A 160 -4.08 2.75 4.95
C VAL A 160 -4.69 3.94 4.21
N LYS A 161 -5.76 4.54 4.74
CA LYS A 161 -6.33 5.78 4.19
C LYS A 161 -5.35 6.94 4.25
N ALA A 162 -4.65 7.11 5.36
CA ALA A 162 -3.67 8.19 5.51
C ALA A 162 -2.52 8.06 4.50
N VAL A 163 -2.04 6.83 4.25
CA VAL A 163 -1.06 6.56 3.21
C VAL A 163 -1.62 6.89 1.83
N ALA A 164 -2.87 6.50 1.51
CA ALA A 164 -3.49 6.83 0.23
C ALA A 164 -3.65 8.35 0.00
N VAL A 165 -3.90 9.12 1.06
CA VAL A 165 -3.96 10.60 0.98
C VAL A 165 -2.56 11.20 0.88
N ALA A 166 -1.58 10.67 1.65
CA ALA A 166 -0.19 11.12 1.58
C ALA A 166 0.39 10.92 0.17
N ARG A 167 0.04 9.81 -0.48
CA ARG A 167 0.39 9.52 -1.87
C ARG A 167 -0.01 10.66 -2.81
N VAL A 168 -1.27 11.10 -2.74
CA VAL A 168 -1.78 12.21 -3.57
C VAL A 168 -1.04 13.51 -3.29
N HIS A 169 -0.72 13.81 -2.01
CA HIS A 169 0.08 14.99 -1.68
C HIS A 169 1.48 14.96 -2.29
N LEU A 170 2.11 13.77 -2.36
CA LEU A 170 3.45 13.61 -2.91
C LEU A 170 3.46 13.58 -4.44
N GLN A 171 2.37 13.11 -5.07
CA GLN A 171 2.21 13.14 -6.52
C GLN A 171 2.21 14.57 -7.07
N ALA A 172 1.66 15.53 -6.31
CA ALA A 172 1.76 16.95 -6.63
C ALA A 172 3.23 17.46 -6.66
N ASP A 173 4.12 16.78 -5.94
CA ASP A 173 5.57 17.07 -5.91
C ASP A 173 6.36 16.24 -6.94
N GLY A 174 5.69 15.39 -7.74
CA GLY A 174 6.32 14.51 -8.71
C GLY A 174 6.82 13.18 -8.14
N TYR A 175 6.38 12.79 -6.93
CA TYR A 175 6.79 11.56 -6.24
C TYR A 175 5.62 10.67 -5.89
N ASP A 176 5.88 9.39 -5.65
CA ASP A 176 4.85 8.44 -5.23
C ASP A 176 5.45 7.38 -4.29
N ILE A 177 4.61 6.77 -3.46
CA ILE A 177 5.01 5.90 -2.34
C ILE A 177 4.50 4.48 -2.53
N ARG A 178 5.31 3.52 -2.08
CA ARG A 178 4.97 2.09 -2.04
C ARG A 178 5.19 1.57 -0.63
N VAL A 179 4.38 0.62 -0.20
CA VAL A 179 4.35 0.08 1.17
C VAL A 179 4.59 -1.42 1.16
#